data_AF-A0A843KYQ7-F1
#
_entry.id   AF-A0A843KYQ7-F1
#
_cell.length_a   1.000
_cell.length_b   1.000
_cell.length_c   1.000
_cell.angle_alpha   90.00
_cell.angle_beta   90.00
_cell.angle_gamma   90.00
#
_symmetry.space_group_name_H-M   'P 1'
#
loop_
_entity.id
_entity.type
_entity.pdbx_description
1 polymer ?
#
loop_
_entity_poly.entity_id
_entity_poly.type
_entity_poly.pdbx_seq_one_letter_code
_entity_poly.pdbx_strand_id
1 'polypeptide(L)'
;MYNYLTGSLVSTVITNYGFSSDVNVIIDKSLDGVVREEFDRYLVFRSLENGPSRQSAMCRLEIKHADSKQNLCVQAADFIAGTLHRHFRDYLPNEDHYSVIEKNITIGLDFFNRRQK
;
A
#
# COMPACT_ATOMS: atom_id res chain seq x y z
N MET A 1 5.28 2.38 15.20
CA MET A 1 4.62 1.20 14.60
C MET A 1 4.10 1.47 13.18
N TYR A 2 3.20 2.45 12.97
CA TYR A 2 2.67 2.78 11.63
C TYR A 2 3.77 2.99 10.57
N ASN A 3 4.73 3.90 10.83
CA ASN A 3 5.79 4.21 9.87
C ASN A 3 6.57 2.96 9.44
N TYR A 4 6.91 2.10 10.40
CA TYR A 4 7.58 0.84 10.15
C TYR A 4 6.77 -0.11 9.25
N LEU A 5 5.48 -0.28 9.54
CA LEU A 5 4.60 -1.15 8.75
C LEU A 5 4.45 -0.62 7.32
N THR A 6 4.21 0.68 7.16
CA THR A 6 4.09 1.32 5.84
C THR A 6 5.40 1.20 5.06
N GLY A 7 6.53 1.53 5.68
CA GLY A 7 7.85 1.42 5.05
C GLY A 7 8.19 -0.01 4.63
N SER A 8 7.90 -0.99 5.48
CA SER A 8 8.13 -2.41 5.17
C SER A 8 7.25 -2.89 4.01
N LEU A 9 5.98 -2.47 3.97
CA LEU A 9 5.04 -2.83 2.91
C LEU A 9 5.47 -2.24 1.56
N VAL A 10 5.74 -0.94 1.51
CA VAL A 10 6.16 -0.24 0.28
C VAL A 10 7.47 -0.85 -0.25
N SER A 11 8.45 -1.06 0.63
CA SER A 11 9.72 -1.70 0.30
C SER A 11 9.51 -3.10 -0.30
N THR A 12 8.64 -3.92 0.30
CA THR A 12 8.34 -5.27 -0.18
C THR A 12 7.66 -5.24 -1.56
N VAL A 13 6.72 -4.33 -1.79
CA VAL A 13 6.06 -4.17 -3.10
C VAL A 13 7.08 -3.75 -4.16
N ILE A 14 7.95 -2.78 -3.87
CA ILE A 14 8.97 -2.33 -4.82
C ILE A 14 9.92 -3.46 -5.20
N THR A 15 10.46 -4.18 -4.21
CA THR A 15 11.41 -5.27 -4.45
C THR A 15 10.80 -6.43 -5.24
N ASN A 16 9.54 -6.80 -4.96
CA ASN A 16 8.91 -7.96 -5.60
C ASN A 16 8.38 -7.68 -7.01
N TYR A 17 7.88 -6.47 -7.28
CA TYR A 17 7.32 -6.14 -8.58
C TYR A 17 8.36 -5.59 -9.58
N GLY A 18 9.55 -5.20 -9.11
CA GLY A 18 10.69 -4.89 -9.98
C GLY A 18 10.44 -3.73 -10.94
N PHE A 19 10.08 -2.57 -10.40
CA PHE A 19 9.76 -1.38 -11.20
C PHE A 19 10.98 -0.86 -11.98
N SER A 20 10.78 -0.56 -13.26
CA SER A 20 11.80 0.05 -14.15
C SER A 20 11.65 1.58 -14.30
N SER A 21 10.65 2.16 -13.63
CA SER A 21 10.29 3.58 -13.70
C SER A 21 10.02 4.12 -12.30
N ASP A 22 9.95 5.45 -12.17
CA ASP A 22 9.61 6.14 -10.93
C ASP A 22 8.31 5.59 -10.30
N VAL A 23 8.36 5.39 -8.98
CA VAL A 23 7.26 4.85 -8.19
C VAL A 23 6.61 6.01 -7.44
N ASN A 24 5.31 6.20 -7.72
CA ASN A 24 4.47 7.15 -6.99
C ASN A 24 3.77 6.44 -5.83
N VAL A 25 4.02 6.89 -4.61
CA VAL A 25 3.34 6.41 -3.40
C VAL A 25 2.38 7.49 -2.93
N ILE A 26 1.08 7.19 -2.97
CA ILE A 26 0.03 8.07 -2.48
C ILE A 26 -0.42 7.55 -1.11
N ILE A 27 -0.43 8.43 -0.12
CA ILE A 27 -0.71 8.07 1.27
C ILE A 27 -1.90 8.91 1.76
N ASP A 28 -2.98 8.22 2.17
CA ASP A 28 -4.08 8.84 2.90
C ASP A 28 -3.69 9.07 4.36
N LYS A 29 -2.87 10.10 4.58
CA LYS A 29 -2.46 10.49 5.91
C LYS A 29 -2.24 11.99 5.95
N SER A 30 -2.95 12.64 6.87
CA SER A 30 -2.69 14.03 7.21
C SER A 30 -1.48 14.09 8.15
N LEU A 31 -0.27 14.14 7.59
CA LEU A 31 0.92 14.57 8.30
C LEU A 31 1.30 15.98 7.86
N ASP A 32 1.71 16.81 8.82
CA ASP A 32 2.19 18.16 8.58
C ASP A 32 3.61 18.38 9.14
N GLY A 33 4.25 19.45 8.65
CA GLY A 33 5.56 19.90 9.09
C GLY A 33 6.63 18.82 9.16
N VAL A 34 7.38 18.82 10.27
CA VAL A 34 8.55 17.95 10.49
C VAL A 34 8.17 16.47 10.48
N VAL A 35 6.98 16.12 10.97
CA VAL A 35 6.53 14.71 11.06
C VAL A 35 6.32 14.11 9.67
N ARG A 36 5.82 14.92 8.72
CA ARG A 36 5.71 14.52 7.32
C ARG A 36 7.08 14.28 6.70
N GLU A 37 8.01 15.20 6.88
CA GLU A 37 9.35 15.08 6.32
C GLU A 37 10.12 13.87 6.85
N GLU A 38 10.05 13.62 8.17
CA GLU A 38 10.69 12.46 8.79
C GLU A 38 10.11 11.14 8.24
N PHE A 39 8.79 11.10 8.06
CA PHE A 39 8.12 9.96 7.48
C PHE A 39 8.53 9.73 6.01
N ASP A 40 8.57 10.79 5.21
CA ASP A 40 8.97 10.72 3.80
C ASP A 40 10.42 10.23 3.68
N ARG A 41 11.34 10.77 4.48
CA ARG A 41 12.74 10.32 4.55
C ARG A 41 12.85 8.86 4.95
N TYR A 42 12.08 8.43 5.96
CA TYR A 42 12.06 7.04 6.41
C TYR A 42 11.61 6.09 5.31
N LEU A 43 10.55 6.45 4.56
CA LEU A 43 10.02 5.65 3.46
C LEU A 43 11.03 5.50 2.32
N VAL A 44 11.67 6.60 1.92
CA VAL A 44 12.72 6.58 0.89
C VAL A 44 13.88 5.69 1.32
N PHE A 45 14.38 5.90 2.55
CA PHE A 45 15.49 5.12 3.09
C PHE A 45 15.18 3.61 3.09
N ARG A 46 14.04 3.21 3.64
CA ARG A 46 13.63 1.79 3.73
C ARG A 46 13.35 1.14 2.38
N SER A 47 12.91 1.91 1.40
CA SER A 47 12.65 1.42 0.05
C SER A 47 13.95 1.19 -0.72
N LEU A 48 15.02 1.92 -0.39
CA LEU A 48 16.34 1.78 -1.00
C LEU A 48 17.22 0.72 -0.32
N GLU A 49 17.05 0.47 0.99
CA GLU A 49 17.86 -0.51 1.74
C GLU A 49 17.61 -1.98 1.37
N ASN A 50 16.40 -2.35 0.95
CA ASN A 50 16.02 -3.75 0.67
C ASN A 50 16.04 -4.11 -0.83
N GLY A 51 16.48 -3.19 -1.70
CA GLY A 51 16.62 -3.47 -3.13
C GLY A 51 17.91 -4.26 -3.41
N PRO A 52 17.92 -5.24 -4.32
CA PRO A 52 19.17 -5.77 -4.84
C PRO A 52 20.00 -4.59 -5.35
N SER A 53 21.28 -4.55 -4.99
CA SER A 53 22.28 -3.48 -5.20
C SER A 53 22.42 -2.91 -6.62
N ARG A 54 21.56 -3.33 -7.57
CA ARG A 54 21.53 -2.94 -8.99
C ARG A 54 20.29 -2.15 -9.42
N GLN A 55 19.20 -2.09 -8.63
CA GLN A 55 18.00 -1.31 -9.00
C GLN A 55 18.04 0.15 -8.51
N SER A 56 18.93 0.45 -7.56
CA SER A 56 18.94 1.71 -6.80
C SER A 56 19.28 2.99 -7.59
N ALA A 57 19.65 2.90 -8.87
CA ALA A 57 20.11 4.07 -9.64
C ALA A 57 19.06 4.72 -10.55
N MET A 58 17.94 4.05 -10.87
CA MET A 58 17.00 4.55 -11.89
C MET A 58 15.56 4.82 -11.44
N CYS A 59 15.15 4.36 -10.25
CA CYS A 59 13.79 4.54 -9.78
C CYS A 59 13.73 5.58 -8.66
N ARG A 60 13.07 6.71 -8.88
CA ARG A 60 12.76 7.68 -7.81
C ARG A 60 11.46 7.30 -7.13
N LEU A 61 11.44 7.41 -5.81
CA LEU A 61 10.23 7.29 -5.01
C LEU A 61 9.65 8.69 -4.79
N GLU A 62 8.48 8.97 -5.35
CA GLU A 62 7.75 10.20 -5.11
C GLU A 62 6.61 9.93 -4.11
N ILE A 63 6.61 10.63 -2.98
CA ILE A 63 5.60 10.46 -1.93
C ILE A 63 4.64 11.65 -1.95
N LYS A 64 3.35 11.35 -2.16
CA LYS A 64 2.26 12.31 -2.18
C LYS A 64 1.30 12.01 -1.03
N HIS A 65 1.07 13.02 -0.19
CA HIS A 65 0.05 12.94 0.86
C HIS A 65 -1.23 13.52 0.30
N ALA A 66 -2.30 12.73 0.34
CA ALA A 66 -3.62 13.11 -0.13
C ALA A 66 -4.61 13.02 1.03
N ASP A 67 -5.65 13.84 0.98
CA ASP A 67 -6.84 13.70 1.83
C ASP A 67 -7.87 12.88 1.03
N SER A 68 -8.22 11.69 1.52
CA SER A 68 -9.26 10.86 0.93
C SER A 68 -10.56 11.62 0.73
N LYS A 69 -10.93 12.60 1.56
CA LYS A 69 -12.15 13.40 1.36
C LYS A 69 -12.15 14.20 0.05
N GLN A 70 -10.98 14.50 -0.50
CA GLN A 70 -10.81 15.32 -1.71
C GLN A 70 -10.28 14.51 -2.91
N ASN A 71 -10.00 13.21 -2.76
CA ASN A 71 -9.43 12.37 -3.82
C ASN A 71 -10.24 11.08 -4.04
N LEU A 72 -11.00 11.04 -5.13
CA LEU A 72 -11.85 9.89 -5.49
C LEU A 72 -11.06 8.57 -5.66
N CYS A 73 -9.83 8.62 -6.17
CA CYS A 73 -9.01 7.42 -6.33
C CYS A 73 -8.59 6.85 -4.97
N VAL A 74 -8.28 7.72 -4.02
CA VAL A 74 -7.96 7.32 -2.64
C VAL A 74 -9.21 6.75 -1.95
N GLN A 75 -10.37 7.39 -2.11
CA GLN A 75 -11.64 6.83 -1.58
C GLN A 75 -11.95 5.45 -2.15
N ALA A 76 -11.71 5.24 -3.45
CA ALA A 76 -11.89 3.94 -4.07
C ALA A 76 -10.94 2.89 -3.47
N ALA A 77 -9.68 3.25 -3.24
CA ALA A 77 -8.71 2.36 -2.59
C ALA A 77 -9.12 2.03 -1.14
N ASP A 78 -9.57 3.02 -0.36
CA ASP A 78 -10.07 2.82 1.01
C ASP A 78 -11.32 1.95 1.04
N PHE A 79 -12.24 2.15 0.10
CA PHE A 79 -13.42 1.32 -0.05
C PHE A 79 -13.05 -0.14 -0.31
N ILE A 80 -12.11 -0.40 -1.23
CA ILE A 80 -11.62 -1.76 -1.53
C ILE A 80 -10.96 -2.37 -0.29
N ALA A 81 -10.04 -1.65 0.36
CA ALA A 81 -9.33 -2.12 1.54
C ALA A 81 -10.29 -2.43 2.70
N GLY A 82 -11.25 -1.55 2.97
CA GLY A 82 -12.28 -1.72 3.99
C GLY A 82 -13.23 -2.88 3.70
N THR A 83 -13.61 -3.05 2.43
CA THR A 83 -14.43 -4.18 1.96
C THR A 83 -13.72 -5.52 2.18
N LEU A 84 -12.45 -5.62 1.79
CA LEU A 84 -11.63 -6.81 2.05
C LEU A 84 -11.49 -7.07 3.56
N HIS A 85 -11.21 -6.04 4.35
CA HIS A 85 -11.06 -6.15 5.79
C HIS A 85 -12.31 -6.73 6.47
N ARG A 86 -13.50 -6.22 6.11
CA ARG A 86 -14.77 -6.72 6.65
C ARG A 86 -15.03 -8.17 6.25
N HIS A 87 -14.87 -8.49 4.96
CA HIS A 87 -15.12 -9.82 4.42
C HIS A 87 -14.31 -10.91 5.14
N PHE A 88 -13.01 -10.68 5.32
CA PHE A 88 -12.12 -11.67 5.94
C PHE A 88 -12.12 -11.66 7.48
N ARG A 89 -12.87 -10.75 8.12
CA ARG A 89 -13.07 -10.70 9.58
C ARG A 89 -14.43 -11.25 10.04
N ASP A 90 -15.12 -11.99 9.19
CA ASP A 90 -16.41 -12.63 9.49
C ASP A 90 -17.55 -11.63 9.79
N TYR A 91 -17.53 -10.44 9.15
CA TYR A 91 -18.71 -9.57 9.12
C TYR A 91 -19.83 -10.23 8.29
N LEU A 92 -21.09 -9.85 8.53
CA LEU A 92 -22.22 -10.41 7.80
C LEU A 92 -22.04 -10.20 6.28
N PRO A 93 -22.25 -11.25 5.43
CA PRO A 93 -22.00 -11.20 3.98
C PRO A 93 -22.71 -10.09 3.20
N ASN A 94 -23.74 -9.47 3.80
CA ASN A 94 -24.53 -8.41 3.17
C ASN A 94 -24.06 -7.00 3.56
N GLU A 95 -23.12 -6.88 4.50
CA GLU A 95 -22.59 -5.60 5.02
C GLU A 95 -21.12 -5.37 4.62
N ASP A 96 -20.44 -6.38 4.08
CA ASP A 96 -19.04 -6.27 3.70
C ASP A 96 -18.83 -5.56 2.35
N HIS A 97 -19.84 -5.59 1.46
CA HIS A 97 -19.82 -5.13 0.07
C HIS A 97 -18.86 -5.88 -0.87
N TYR A 98 -18.41 -7.08 -0.48
CA TYR A 98 -17.39 -7.84 -1.19
C TYR A 98 -17.82 -8.26 -2.60
N SER A 99 -19.09 -8.64 -2.77
CA SER A 99 -19.65 -9.06 -4.07
C SER A 99 -19.54 -7.99 -5.17
N VAL A 100 -19.42 -6.71 -4.81
CA VAL A 100 -19.24 -5.60 -5.76
C VAL A 100 -17.87 -5.64 -6.43
N ILE A 101 -16.83 -6.07 -5.70
CA ILE A 101 -15.45 -6.08 -6.18
C ILE A 101 -14.93 -7.47 -6.53
N GLU A 102 -15.60 -8.53 -6.07
CA GLU A 102 -15.17 -9.93 -6.20
C GLU A 102 -14.73 -10.29 -7.63
N LYS A 103 -15.53 -9.94 -8.64
CA LYS A 103 -15.25 -10.25 -10.05
C LYS A 103 -14.05 -9.51 -10.63
N ASN A 104 -13.58 -8.47 -9.95
CA ASN A 104 -12.47 -7.62 -10.38
C ASN A 104 -11.19 -7.88 -9.56
N ILE A 105 -11.21 -8.83 -8.62
CA ILE A 105 -10.03 -9.18 -7.82
C ILE A 105 -9.25 -10.31 -8.51
N THR A 106 -7.95 -10.08 -8.71
CA THR A 106 -6.99 -11.13 -9.06
C THR A 106 -5.96 -11.23 -7.96
N ILE A 107 -5.75 -12.42 -7.40
CA ILE A 107 -4.73 -12.67 -6.39
C ILE A 107 -3.39 -12.84 -7.11
N GLY A 108 -2.56 -11.79 -7.08
CA GLY A 108 -1.24 -11.79 -7.72
C GLY A 108 -0.14 -12.45 -6.89
N LEU A 109 -0.24 -12.41 -5.55
CA LEU A 109 0.74 -12.96 -4.61
C LEU A 109 0.01 -13.56 -3.39
N ASP A 110 0.03 -14.88 -3.24
CA ASP A 110 -0.47 -15.59 -2.05
C ASP A 110 0.67 -15.77 -1.04
N PHE A 111 0.82 -14.79 -0.14
CA PHE A 111 1.83 -14.83 0.93
C PHE A 111 1.50 -15.81 2.06
N PHE A 112 0.30 -16.43 2.05
CA PHE A 112 -0.23 -17.19 3.18
C PHE A 112 -0.46 -18.66 2.89
N ASN A 113 0.12 -19.23 1.81
CA ASN A 113 0.07 -20.65 1.48
C ASN A 113 -1.32 -21.29 1.68
N ARG A 114 -2.40 -20.56 1.35
CA ARG A 114 -3.79 -20.86 1.73
C ARG A 114 -3.99 -21.08 3.25
N ARG A 115 -5.15 -20.67 3.79
CA ARG A 115 -5.67 -21.33 5.00
C ARG A 115 -5.81 -22.82 4.64
N GLN A 116 -4.98 -23.69 5.23
CA GLN A 116 -5.33 -25.12 5.28
C GLN A 116 -6.67 -25.19 6.03
N LYS A 117 -7.69 -25.71 5.35
CA LYS A 117 -8.97 -26.05 5.96
C LYS A 117 -8.78 -27.12 7.01
#